data_AF-A0A4R7PKJ3-F1
#
_entry.id   AF-A0A4R7PKJ3-F1
#
_cell.length_a   1.000
_cell.length_b   1.000
_cell.length_c   1.000
_cell.angle_alpha   90.00
_cell.angle_beta   90.00
_cell.angle_gamma   90.00
#
_symmetry.space_group_name_H-M   'P 1'
#
loop_
_entity.id
_entity.type
_entity.pdbx_description
1 polymer ?
#
loop_
_entity_poly.entity_id
_entity_poly.type
_entity_poly.pdbx_seq_one_letter_code
_entity_poly.pdbx_strand_id
1 'polypeptide(L)'
;MNKKILNIAMMASILIVSFKEESKQTDSKIQTMEQTSTTSEDLIKISKVDADDNSLDMTFDNVRGVATIKFNGDTAQLTSQKPASGIWYKNDVYELRGKGNDLTLIKNGKVVFEHKDLKTSVTSKNENGDVLTLSFNITEGTAKAYLNGGDQIDLVAQKAASGFWYSNDQYELRGQGNDLQLTKDDVVVFEHKDQKVVIEAKGSNGDILNMTFNNTDGTLQAFLNGGDQIDLVAQKAASGIWYKNDYYELRGKGDSYELTKDGKTVFKN
;
A
#
# COMPACT_ATOMS: atom_id res chain seq x y z
N MET A 1 -30.08 -45.37 -25.14
CA MET A 1 -31.22 -44.44 -25.31
C MET A 1 -30.97 -43.24 -24.41
N ASN A 2 -30.92 -41.97 -24.82
CA ASN A 2 -31.09 -41.32 -26.12
C ASN A 2 -30.17 -40.07 -26.12
N LYS A 3 -29.44 -39.87 -27.21
CA LYS A 3 -28.80 -38.60 -27.55
C LYS A 3 -29.87 -37.63 -28.04
N LYS A 4 -29.78 -36.35 -27.70
CA LYS A 4 -30.35 -35.28 -28.52
C LYS A 4 -29.32 -34.17 -28.71
N ILE A 5 -28.71 -34.22 -29.89
CA ILE A 5 -28.06 -33.11 -30.59
C ILE A 5 -29.19 -32.22 -31.10
N LEU A 6 -29.05 -30.90 -30.97
CA LEU A 6 -29.81 -29.97 -31.81
C LEU A 6 -28.86 -28.90 -32.36
N ASN A 7 -28.52 -29.09 -33.64
CA ASN A 7 -28.00 -28.08 -34.54
C ASN A 7 -29.16 -27.26 -35.13
N ILE A 8 -28.80 -26.19 -35.86
CA ILE A 8 -29.58 -25.47 -36.90
C ILE A 8 -30.36 -24.26 -36.32
N ALA A 9 -30.34 -23.03 -36.84
CA ALA A 9 -29.88 -22.51 -38.13
C ALA A 9 -29.48 -21.03 -38.03
N MET A 10 -28.56 -20.66 -38.91
CA MET A 10 -28.22 -19.32 -39.38
C MET A 10 -29.30 -18.81 -40.36
N MET A 11 -29.72 -17.54 -40.26
CA MET A 11 -30.40 -16.79 -41.33
C MET A 11 -30.24 -15.28 -41.03
N ALA A 12 -29.21 -14.61 -41.57
CA ALA A 12 -29.20 -13.93 -42.87
C ALA A 12 -30.06 -12.64 -42.91
N SER A 13 -29.39 -11.51 -42.62
CA SER A 13 -29.38 -10.20 -43.32
C SER A 13 -30.67 -9.57 -43.86
N ILE A 14 -30.85 -8.23 -43.65
CA ILE A 14 -30.91 -7.19 -44.72
C ILE A 14 -31.21 -5.76 -44.19
N LEU A 15 -30.36 -4.82 -44.64
CA LEU A 15 -30.49 -3.38 -44.97
C LEU A 15 -30.76 -2.26 -43.94
N ILE A 16 -29.67 -1.50 -43.72
CA ILE A 16 -29.48 -0.03 -43.83
C ILE A 16 -30.75 0.84 -43.99
N VAL A 17 -30.96 1.74 -43.03
CA VAL A 17 -31.42 3.12 -43.28
C VAL A 17 -30.48 4.08 -42.56
N SER A 18 -29.84 4.95 -43.34
CA SER A 18 -29.07 6.09 -42.85
C SER A 18 -30.03 7.15 -42.34
N PHE A 19 -29.86 7.60 -41.11
CA PHE A 19 -30.40 8.88 -40.65
C PHE A 19 -29.27 9.63 -39.96
N LYS A 20 -29.04 10.85 -40.44
CA LYS A 20 -28.03 11.78 -39.98
C LYS A 20 -28.78 12.87 -39.23
N GLU A 21 -28.63 12.93 -37.91
CA GLU A 21 -28.86 14.15 -37.13
C GLU A 21 -28.19 14.03 -35.76
N GLU A 22 -27.41 15.07 -35.43
CA GLU A 22 -26.62 15.22 -34.22
C GLU A 22 -27.51 15.52 -33.00
N SER A 23 -27.27 14.86 -31.87
CA SER A 23 -27.10 15.55 -30.59
C SER A 23 -26.41 14.64 -29.58
N LYS A 24 -25.45 15.25 -28.86
CA LYS A 24 -24.41 14.67 -28.03
C LYS A 24 -24.98 13.88 -26.83
N GLN A 25 -24.50 12.64 -26.67
CA GLN A 25 -24.54 11.91 -25.40
C GLN A 25 -23.20 12.16 -24.67
N THR A 26 -23.30 12.74 -23.48
CA THR A 26 -22.18 13.02 -22.59
C THR A 26 -21.81 11.74 -21.85
N ASP A 27 -20.73 11.09 -22.28
CA ASP A 27 -20.02 10.11 -21.47
C ASP A 27 -19.25 10.85 -20.37
N SER A 28 -19.55 10.51 -19.11
CA SER A 28 -18.74 10.89 -17.95
C SER A 28 -17.37 10.22 -18.03
N LYS A 29 -16.43 10.93 -18.65
CA LYS A 29 -15.00 10.68 -18.52
C LYS A 29 -14.48 11.60 -17.41
N ILE A 30 -14.05 11.02 -16.31
CA ILE A 30 -13.25 11.74 -15.30
C ILE A 30 -11.97 12.18 -16.01
N GLN A 31 -11.89 13.47 -16.32
CA GLN A 31 -10.69 14.12 -16.81
C GLN A 31 -10.12 14.95 -15.67
N THR A 32 -8.97 14.53 -15.16
CA THR A 32 -8.01 15.42 -14.53
C THR A 32 -7.59 16.45 -15.57
N MET A 33 -8.04 17.70 -15.41
CA MET A 33 -7.55 18.84 -16.18
C MET A 33 -6.78 19.74 -15.23
N GLU A 34 -5.47 19.84 -15.43
CA GLU A 34 -4.76 21.06 -15.08
C GLU A 34 -5.23 22.15 -16.03
N GLN A 35 -5.92 23.16 -15.50
CA GLN A 35 -6.22 24.40 -16.19
C GLN A 35 -5.63 25.57 -15.40
N THR A 36 -4.51 26.09 -15.90
CA THR A 36 -4.02 27.41 -15.53
C THR A 36 -4.73 28.45 -16.38
N SER A 37 -5.69 29.15 -15.80
CA SER A 37 -6.23 30.41 -16.32
C SER A 37 -6.12 31.49 -15.26
N THR A 38 -5.26 32.46 -15.48
CA THR A 38 -5.02 33.58 -14.58
C THR A 38 -6.09 34.66 -14.75
N THR A 39 -6.99 34.79 -13.76
CA THR A 39 -7.31 36.08 -13.10
C THR A 39 -8.00 35.81 -11.75
N SER A 40 -7.30 36.14 -10.66
CA SER A 40 -7.79 36.44 -9.29
C SER A 40 -8.76 35.45 -8.63
N GLU A 41 -8.24 34.33 -8.15
CA GLU A 41 -8.50 33.80 -6.79
C GLU A 41 -7.60 32.56 -6.59
N ASP A 42 -6.46 32.71 -5.90
CA ASP A 42 -5.52 31.62 -5.54
C ASP A 42 -6.15 30.78 -4.42
N LEU A 43 -7.27 30.13 -4.74
CA LEU A 43 -8.03 29.29 -3.84
C LEU A 43 -7.58 27.85 -3.97
N ILE A 44 -6.90 27.35 -2.94
CA ILE A 44 -6.47 25.95 -2.86
C ILE A 44 -7.53 25.16 -2.10
N LYS A 45 -8.12 24.16 -2.75
CA LYS A 45 -9.11 23.26 -2.13
C LYS A 45 -8.47 21.92 -1.82
N ILE A 46 -8.62 21.46 -0.58
CA ILE A 46 -8.16 20.13 -0.15
C ILE A 46 -9.25 19.46 0.68
N SER A 47 -9.26 18.13 0.67
CA SER A 47 -10.10 17.31 1.54
C SER A 47 -9.22 16.22 2.16
N LYS A 48 -9.45 15.92 3.43
CA LYS A 48 -8.70 14.92 4.19
C LYS A 48 -9.66 14.07 5.02
N VAL A 49 -9.30 12.81 5.21
CA VAL A 49 -10.03 11.85 6.05
C VAL A 49 -9.15 11.46 7.23
N ASP A 50 -9.73 11.36 8.42
CA ASP A 50 -9.04 10.88 9.63
C ASP A 50 -9.22 9.36 9.81
N ALA A 51 -8.68 8.82 10.91
CA ALA A 51 -8.76 7.38 11.20
C ALA A 51 -10.17 6.88 11.55
N ASP A 52 -11.10 7.79 11.86
CA ASP A 52 -12.49 7.50 12.21
C ASP A 52 -13.44 7.75 11.02
N ASP A 53 -12.89 7.85 9.80
CA ASP A 53 -13.60 8.14 8.54
C ASP A 53 -14.33 9.51 8.52
N ASN A 54 -13.99 10.45 9.41
CA ASN A 54 -14.52 11.81 9.31
C ASN A 54 -13.84 12.56 8.16
N SER A 55 -14.58 13.42 7.47
CA SER A 55 -14.05 14.25 6.38
C SER A 55 -13.90 15.71 6.80
N LEU A 56 -12.76 16.31 6.48
CA LEU A 56 -12.47 17.73 6.63
C LEU A 56 -12.17 18.34 5.27
N ASP A 57 -13.10 19.15 4.75
CA ASP A 57 -12.87 19.96 3.56
C ASP A 57 -12.31 21.31 3.95
N MET A 58 -11.31 21.79 3.21
CA MET A 58 -10.64 23.05 3.45
C MET A 58 -10.47 23.81 2.13
N THR A 59 -10.69 25.12 2.17
CA THR A 59 -10.36 26.05 1.09
C THR A 59 -9.48 27.15 1.63
N PHE A 60 -8.26 27.28 1.11
CA PHE A 60 -7.30 28.31 1.50
C PHE A 60 -7.32 29.44 0.48
N ASP A 61 -7.58 30.65 0.96
CA ASP A 61 -7.37 31.91 0.24
C ASP A 61 -6.06 32.52 0.72
N ASN A 62 -4.96 32.21 0.02
CA ASN A 62 -3.63 32.66 0.40
C ASN A 62 -3.47 34.18 0.27
N VAL A 63 -4.26 34.81 -0.60
CA VAL A 63 -4.24 36.26 -0.80
C VAL A 63 -4.88 36.97 0.39
N ARG A 64 -6.02 36.46 0.88
CA ARG A 64 -6.72 37.02 2.05
C ARG A 64 -6.19 36.49 3.38
N GLY A 65 -5.38 35.44 3.36
CA GLY A 65 -4.91 34.76 4.57
C GLY A 65 -6.05 34.11 5.35
N VAL A 66 -7.03 33.53 4.64
CA VAL A 66 -8.23 32.92 5.24
C VAL A 66 -8.33 31.47 4.82
N ALA A 67 -8.69 30.59 5.76
CA ALA A 67 -9.08 29.22 5.48
C ALA A 67 -10.56 29.02 5.80
N THR A 68 -11.34 28.49 4.86
CA THR A 68 -12.70 28.03 5.13
C THR A 68 -12.67 26.52 5.35
N ILE A 69 -13.18 26.05 6.47
CA ILE A 69 -13.28 24.62 6.80
C ILE A 69 -14.74 24.16 6.75
N LYS A 70 -14.96 22.91 6.37
CA LYS A 70 -16.23 22.19 6.55
C LYS A 70 -15.97 20.86 7.23
N PHE A 71 -16.59 20.66 8.39
CA PHE A 71 -16.37 19.47 9.22
C PHE A 71 -17.68 19.07 9.92
N ASN A 72 -18.12 17.83 9.74
CA ASN A 72 -19.37 17.31 10.33
C ASN A 72 -20.60 18.22 10.13
N GLY A 73 -20.70 18.85 8.95
CA GLY A 73 -21.78 19.78 8.59
C GLY A 73 -21.54 21.23 9.04
N ASP A 74 -20.65 21.49 9.99
CA ASP A 74 -20.26 22.84 10.40
C ASP A 74 -19.35 23.47 9.34
N THR A 75 -19.54 24.76 9.06
CA THR A 75 -18.65 25.56 8.21
C THR A 75 -18.11 26.74 9.00
N ALA A 76 -16.80 26.98 8.96
CA ALA A 76 -16.17 28.08 9.68
C ALA A 76 -15.06 28.72 8.86
N GLN A 77 -14.92 30.05 8.98
CA GLN A 77 -13.77 30.79 8.46
C GLN A 77 -12.74 31.01 9.56
N LEU A 78 -11.48 30.80 9.21
CA LEU A 78 -10.32 30.89 10.09
C LEU A 78 -9.33 31.89 9.50
N THR A 79 -8.75 32.73 10.34
CA THR A 79 -7.75 33.70 9.91
C THR A 79 -6.35 33.16 10.15
N SER A 80 -5.45 33.35 9.19
CA SER A 80 -4.05 32.95 9.30
C SER A 80 -3.42 33.60 10.52
N GLN A 81 -2.61 32.82 11.22
CA GLN A 81 -1.76 33.24 12.33
C GLN A 81 -0.30 33.24 11.87
N LYS A 82 0.62 33.62 12.76
CA LYS A 82 2.07 33.55 12.51
C LYS A 82 2.65 32.29 13.20
N PRO A 83 2.76 31.15 12.50
CA PRO A 83 3.40 29.97 13.06
C PRO A 83 4.94 30.08 12.99
N ALA A 84 5.62 29.29 13.83
CA ALA A 84 7.07 29.09 13.70
C ALA A 84 7.42 28.15 12.53
N SER A 85 6.51 27.25 12.14
CA SER A 85 6.63 26.35 11.00
C SER A 85 5.24 25.82 10.61
N GLY A 86 5.02 25.58 9.31
CA GLY A 86 3.76 25.04 8.80
C GLY A 86 2.64 26.07 8.69
N ILE A 87 1.39 25.58 8.72
CA ILE A 87 0.19 26.40 8.68
C ILE A 87 -0.42 26.55 10.06
N TRP A 88 -1.03 27.71 10.32
CA TRP A 88 -1.83 27.94 11.51
C TRP A 88 -2.94 28.94 11.19
N TYR A 89 -4.19 28.50 11.31
CA TYR A 89 -5.38 29.33 11.13
C TYR A 89 -6.31 29.18 12.34
N LYS A 90 -6.95 30.26 12.76
CA LYS A 90 -7.75 30.25 13.99
C LYS A 90 -8.92 31.24 13.95
N ASN A 91 -9.99 30.90 14.66
CA ASN A 91 -11.01 31.81 15.17
C ASN A 91 -11.33 31.47 16.65
N ASP A 92 -12.43 32.00 17.20
CA ASP A 92 -12.80 31.78 18.61
C ASP A 92 -13.16 30.33 18.95
N VAL A 93 -13.61 29.56 17.97
CA VAL A 93 -14.13 28.19 18.14
C VAL A 93 -13.14 27.14 17.64
N TYR A 94 -12.48 27.41 16.52
CA TYR A 94 -11.66 26.46 15.79
C TYR A 94 -10.23 26.92 15.63
N GLU A 95 -9.32 25.96 15.66
CA GLU A 95 -7.90 26.14 15.40
C GLU A 95 -7.39 25.01 14.51
N LEU A 96 -6.89 25.38 13.33
CA LEU A 96 -6.33 24.49 12.32
C LEU A 96 -4.81 24.64 12.34
N ARG A 97 -4.09 23.53 12.55
CA ARG A 97 -2.63 23.48 12.50
C ARG A 97 -2.19 22.38 11.55
N GLY A 98 -1.04 22.57 10.90
CA GLY A 98 -0.49 21.52 10.05
C GLY A 98 0.94 21.80 9.59
N LYS A 99 1.63 20.75 9.15
CA LYS A 99 2.96 20.81 8.54
C LYS A 99 3.07 19.73 7.48
N GLY A 100 3.37 20.12 6.24
CA GLY A 100 3.29 19.18 5.11
C GLY A 100 1.85 18.69 4.98
N ASN A 101 1.65 17.37 4.94
CA ASN A 101 0.32 16.76 4.90
C ASN A 101 -0.29 16.53 6.29
N ASP A 102 0.49 16.57 7.37
CA ASP A 102 -0.04 16.38 8.72
C ASP A 102 -0.90 17.56 9.12
N LEU A 103 -2.06 17.28 9.70
CA LEU A 103 -3.04 18.30 10.03
C LEU A 103 -3.85 17.94 11.28
N THR A 104 -4.20 18.96 12.05
CA THR A 104 -5.04 18.84 13.25
C THR A 104 -6.05 19.98 13.27
N LEU A 105 -7.32 19.63 13.49
CA LEU A 105 -8.37 20.59 13.81
C LEU A 105 -8.75 20.47 15.29
N ILE A 106 -8.74 21.60 15.97
CA ILE A 106 -9.11 21.74 17.37
C ILE A 106 -10.40 22.55 17.42
N LYS A 107 -11.43 22.06 18.13
CA LYS A 107 -12.68 22.77 18.42
C LYS A 107 -12.79 22.99 19.93
N ASN A 108 -12.93 24.24 20.37
CA ASN A 108 -13.02 24.61 21.79
C ASN A 108 -11.88 24.00 22.65
N GLY A 109 -10.65 24.02 22.13
CA GLY A 109 -9.48 23.49 22.82
C GLY A 109 -9.31 21.97 22.81
N LYS A 110 -10.22 21.21 22.20
CA LYS A 110 -10.12 19.75 22.05
C LYS A 110 -9.83 19.37 20.59
N VAL A 111 -8.91 18.43 20.35
CA VAL A 111 -8.70 17.83 19.03
C VAL A 111 -9.98 17.12 18.60
N VAL A 112 -10.48 17.47 17.41
CA VAL A 112 -11.70 16.88 16.83
C VAL A 112 -11.45 16.22 15.47
N PHE A 113 -10.28 16.44 14.87
CA PHE A 113 -9.84 15.78 13.64
C PHE A 113 -8.30 15.76 13.62
N GLU A 114 -7.72 14.63 13.26
CA GLU A 114 -6.27 14.49 13.06
C GLU A 114 -5.98 13.64 11.83
N HIS A 115 -5.16 14.17 10.94
CA HIS A 115 -4.70 13.48 9.75
C HIS A 115 -3.17 13.39 9.77
N LYS A 116 -2.64 12.20 9.49
CA LYS A 116 -1.21 11.91 9.39
C LYS A 116 -0.85 11.44 7.99
N ASP A 117 0.27 11.93 7.50
CA ASP A 117 0.88 11.48 6.26
C ASP A 117 1.50 10.09 6.48
N LEU A 118 0.93 9.07 5.85
CA LEU A 118 1.40 7.70 5.98
C LEU A 118 2.50 7.44 4.96
N LYS A 119 3.75 7.59 5.39
CA LYS A 119 4.94 7.30 4.58
C LYS A 119 5.68 6.08 5.11
N THR A 120 6.11 5.24 4.18
CA THR A 120 6.99 4.10 4.48
C THR A 120 8.07 3.98 3.42
N SER A 121 9.18 3.32 3.74
CA SER A 121 10.23 3.04 2.77
C SER A 121 10.70 1.60 2.88
N VAL A 122 10.96 0.99 1.73
CA VAL A 122 11.40 -0.39 1.59
C VAL A 122 12.64 -0.39 0.71
N THR A 123 13.57 -1.29 0.99
CA THR A 123 14.71 -1.55 0.09
C THR A 123 14.78 -3.04 -0.16
N SER A 124 14.81 -3.41 -1.43
CA SER A 124 14.89 -4.80 -1.88
C SER A 124 16.13 -4.98 -2.73
N LYS A 125 16.76 -6.16 -2.63
CA LYS A 125 17.91 -6.54 -3.44
C LYS A 125 17.57 -7.79 -4.25
N ASN A 126 17.87 -7.80 -5.54
CA ASN A 126 17.66 -8.97 -6.39
C ASN A 126 18.90 -9.89 -6.41
N GLU A 127 18.81 -11.03 -7.09
CA GLU A 127 19.90 -12.02 -7.20
C GLU A 127 21.12 -11.49 -7.97
N ASN A 128 20.91 -10.54 -8.89
CA ASN A 128 21.99 -9.87 -9.63
C ASN A 128 22.75 -8.86 -8.76
N GLY A 129 22.23 -8.56 -7.57
CA GLY A 129 22.78 -7.60 -6.65
C GLY A 129 22.30 -6.17 -6.84
N ASP A 130 21.38 -5.93 -7.79
CA ASP A 130 20.71 -4.65 -7.94
C ASP A 130 19.88 -4.35 -6.69
N VAL A 131 19.75 -3.07 -6.37
CA VAL A 131 19.01 -2.57 -5.21
C VAL A 131 17.93 -1.63 -5.69
N LEU A 132 16.69 -1.89 -5.27
CA LEU A 132 15.57 -0.99 -5.47
C LEU A 132 15.16 -0.39 -4.12
N THR A 133 15.28 0.93 -3.98
CA THR A 133 14.75 1.66 -2.84
C THR A 133 13.42 2.30 -3.23
N LEU A 134 12.40 2.07 -2.42
CA LEU A 134 11.04 2.55 -2.60
C LEU A 134 10.64 3.40 -1.41
N SER A 135 10.03 4.56 -1.67
CA SER A 135 9.36 5.38 -0.66
C SER A 135 7.91 5.58 -1.07
N PHE A 136 6.98 5.06 -0.27
CA PHE A 136 5.55 5.16 -0.51
C PHE A 136 4.98 6.30 0.32
N ASN A 137 4.16 7.15 -0.30
CA ASN A 137 3.18 7.97 0.39
C ASN A 137 1.80 7.34 0.16
N ILE A 138 1.33 6.57 1.13
CA ILE A 138 0.06 5.84 1.06
C ILE A 138 -1.12 6.83 1.06
N THR A 139 -0.99 7.93 1.80
CA THR A 139 -2.00 8.99 1.86
C THR A 139 -2.20 9.67 0.51
N GLU A 140 -1.12 9.95 -0.22
CA GLU A 140 -1.19 10.58 -1.54
C GLU A 140 -1.32 9.57 -2.69
N GLY A 141 -1.18 8.28 -2.41
CA GLY A 141 -1.12 7.25 -3.44
C GLY A 141 0.07 7.46 -4.39
N THR A 142 1.23 7.85 -3.87
CA THR A 142 2.45 8.03 -4.68
C THR A 142 3.57 7.12 -4.19
N ALA A 143 4.48 6.77 -5.10
CA ALA A 143 5.69 6.05 -4.77
C ALA A 143 6.88 6.68 -5.50
N LYS A 144 8.02 6.74 -4.81
CA LYS A 144 9.31 7.12 -5.40
C LYS A 144 10.19 5.89 -5.44
N ALA A 145 10.75 5.58 -6.60
CA ALA A 145 11.66 4.47 -6.77
C ALA A 145 13.05 4.94 -7.21
N TYR A 146 14.08 4.28 -6.67
CA TYR A 146 15.49 4.50 -7.02
C TYR A 146 16.12 3.15 -7.30
N LEU A 147 16.42 2.87 -8.57
CA LEU A 147 17.12 1.66 -8.98
C LEU A 147 18.63 1.92 -8.94
N ASN A 148 19.35 1.15 -8.13
CA ASN A 148 20.80 1.25 -7.92
C ASN A 148 21.27 2.66 -7.53
N GLY A 149 20.42 3.41 -6.80
CA GLY A 149 20.70 4.80 -6.42
C GLY A 149 20.73 5.78 -7.61
N GLY A 150 20.20 5.37 -8.77
CA GLY A 150 20.07 6.20 -9.96
C GLY A 150 18.95 7.24 -9.84
N ASP A 151 18.46 7.70 -10.99
CA ASP A 151 17.44 8.75 -11.06
C ASP A 151 16.14 8.36 -10.35
N GLN A 152 15.46 9.36 -9.77
CA GLN A 152 14.16 9.22 -9.14
C GLN A 152 13.11 8.86 -10.20
N ILE A 153 12.34 7.81 -9.91
CA ILE A 153 11.15 7.43 -10.69
C ILE A 153 9.93 7.75 -9.83
N ASP A 154 9.15 8.74 -10.25
CA ASP A 154 7.89 9.10 -9.60
C ASP A 154 6.75 8.26 -10.17
N LEU A 155 6.00 7.59 -9.30
CA LEU A 155 4.92 6.68 -9.64
C LEU A 155 3.65 7.05 -8.88
N VAL A 156 2.50 6.78 -9.49
CA VAL A 156 1.17 7.02 -8.91
C VAL A 156 0.42 5.71 -8.80
N ALA A 157 -0.25 5.51 -7.67
CA ALA A 157 -1.05 4.34 -7.38
C ALA A 157 -2.16 4.15 -8.42
N GLN A 158 -2.34 2.89 -8.81
CA GLN A 158 -3.38 2.45 -9.72
C GLN A 158 -4.30 1.45 -9.02
N LYS A 159 -5.49 1.23 -9.60
CA LYS A 159 -6.42 0.23 -9.08
C LYS A 159 -5.92 -1.18 -9.44
N ALA A 160 -5.41 -1.91 -8.46
CA ALA A 160 -5.02 -3.31 -8.61
C ALA A 160 -6.18 -4.27 -8.24
N ALA A 161 -6.22 -5.44 -8.87
CA ALA A 161 -7.14 -6.52 -8.48
C ALA A 161 -6.63 -7.30 -7.25
N SER A 162 -5.31 -7.33 -7.04
CA SER A 162 -4.62 -7.91 -5.89
C SER A 162 -3.27 -7.21 -5.75
N GLY A 163 -2.74 -7.14 -4.52
CA GLY A 163 -1.46 -6.52 -4.24
C GLY A 163 -1.49 -5.00 -4.42
N PHE A 164 -0.34 -4.43 -4.81
CA PHE A 164 -0.20 -3.02 -5.11
C PHE A 164 0.25 -2.81 -6.56
N TRP A 165 -0.13 -1.66 -7.11
CA TRP A 165 0.24 -1.24 -8.44
C TRP A 165 0.47 0.27 -8.43
N TYR A 166 1.67 0.69 -8.84
CA TYR A 166 2.01 2.10 -9.06
C TYR A 166 2.62 2.23 -10.46
N SER A 167 2.28 3.28 -11.21
CA SER A 167 2.82 3.48 -12.55
C SER A 167 2.97 4.95 -12.92
N ASN A 168 3.73 5.19 -13.98
CA ASN A 168 3.72 6.42 -14.78
C ASN A 168 3.74 6.02 -16.27
N ASP A 169 4.07 6.97 -17.16
CA ASP A 169 4.07 6.73 -18.62
C ASP A 169 5.10 5.70 -19.09
N GLN A 170 6.19 5.49 -18.35
CA GLN A 170 7.32 4.64 -18.75
C GLN A 170 7.54 3.45 -17.82
N TYR A 171 7.13 3.55 -16.55
CA TYR A 171 7.45 2.60 -15.51
C TYR A 171 6.20 2.04 -14.86
N GLU A 172 6.28 0.77 -14.49
CA GLU A 172 5.24 0.10 -13.72
C GLU A 172 5.88 -0.72 -12.59
N LEU A 173 5.41 -0.47 -11.37
CA LEU A 173 5.76 -1.19 -10.17
C LEU A 173 4.56 -2.01 -9.72
N ARG A 174 4.70 -3.34 -9.72
CA ARG A 174 3.70 -4.28 -9.19
C ARG A 174 4.29 -5.11 -8.07
N GLY A 175 3.45 -5.55 -7.15
CA GLY A 175 3.87 -6.50 -6.13
C GLY A 175 2.76 -7.00 -5.24
N GLN A 176 3.08 -8.04 -4.46
CA GLN A 176 2.22 -8.63 -3.45
C GLN A 176 3.07 -9.08 -2.26
N GLY A 177 2.82 -8.50 -1.08
CA GLY A 177 3.70 -8.70 0.06
C GLY A 177 5.09 -8.12 -0.23
N ASN A 178 6.14 -8.94 -0.10
CA ASN A 178 7.51 -8.57 -0.40
C ASN A 178 7.89 -8.82 -1.88
N ASP A 179 7.12 -9.64 -2.60
CA ASP A 179 7.39 -9.90 -4.01
C ASP A 179 7.05 -8.65 -4.82
N LEU A 180 7.99 -8.19 -5.64
CA LEU A 180 7.80 -7.00 -6.45
C LEU A 180 8.57 -7.05 -7.77
N GLN A 181 8.06 -6.32 -8.74
CA GLN A 181 8.62 -6.17 -10.06
C GLN A 181 8.50 -4.72 -10.50
N LEU A 182 9.61 -4.16 -11.00
CA LEU A 182 9.64 -2.89 -11.70
C LEU A 182 9.90 -3.17 -13.18
N THR A 183 9.00 -2.72 -14.04
CA THR A 183 9.18 -2.72 -15.49
C THR A 183 9.40 -1.30 -16.00
N LYS A 184 10.15 -1.19 -17.09
CA LYS A 184 10.33 0.02 -17.89
C LYS A 184 10.00 -0.32 -19.33
N ASP A 185 9.05 0.38 -19.94
CA ASP A 185 8.61 0.14 -21.31
C ASP A 185 8.30 -1.36 -21.56
N ASP A 186 7.54 -1.96 -20.63
CA ASP A 186 7.18 -3.39 -20.58
C ASP A 186 8.36 -4.38 -20.41
N VAL A 187 9.58 -3.90 -20.21
CA VAL A 187 10.77 -4.73 -19.92
C VAL A 187 11.03 -4.76 -18.42
N VAL A 188 11.18 -5.96 -17.85
CA VAL A 188 11.56 -6.13 -16.43
C VAL A 188 12.96 -5.57 -16.21
N VAL A 189 13.06 -4.52 -15.38
CA VAL A 189 14.33 -3.90 -14.99
C VAL A 189 14.73 -4.23 -13.54
N PHE A 190 13.77 -4.69 -12.73
CA PHE A 190 14.02 -5.24 -11.41
C PHE A 190 12.94 -6.25 -11.05
N GLU A 191 13.31 -7.38 -10.46
CA GLU A 191 12.40 -8.35 -9.90
C GLU A 191 12.98 -8.88 -8.59
N HIS A 192 12.14 -8.96 -7.57
CA HIS A 192 12.46 -9.57 -6.30
C HIS A 192 11.33 -10.50 -5.90
N LYS A 193 11.69 -11.71 -5.49
CA LYS A 193 10.78 -12.71 -4.95
C LYS A 193 11.36 -13.24 -3.65
N ASP A 194 10.51 -13.35 -2.64
CA ASP A 194 10.89 -14.03 -1.42
C ASP A 194 11.20 -15.49 -1.73
N GLN A 195 12.36 -15.96 -1.27
CA GLN A 195 12.69 -17.37 -1.33
C GLN A 195 12.03 -18.09 -0.16
N LYS A 196 10.74 -18.40 -0.31
CA LYS A 196 9.94 -19.12 0.68
C LYS A 196 10.01 -20.63 0.49
N VAL A 197 10.26 -21.34 1.58
CA VAL A 197 10.23 -22.81 1.62
C VAL A 197 9.24 -23.25 2.70
N VAL A 198 8.23 -24.01 2.30
CA VAL A 198 7.23 -24.58 3.20
C VAL A 198 7.58 -26.03 3.49
N ILE A 199 7.65 -26.39 4.76
CA ILE A 199 7.99 -27.73 5.25
C ILE A 199 6.95 -28.16 6.27
N GLU A 200 6.48 -29.41 6.15
CA GLU A 200 5.74 -30.11 7.20
C GLU A 200 6.66 -31.19 7.79
N ALA A 201 6.98 -31.08 9.08
CA ALA A 201 7.74 -32.07 9.81
C ALA A 201 6.83 -32.86 10.76
N LYS A 202 6.96 -34.19 10.78
CA LYS A 202 6.20 -35.08 11.66
C LYS A 202 7.11 -35.59 12.78
N GLY A 203 6.73 -35.32 14.01
CA GLY A 203 7.43 -35.76 15.20
C GLY A 203 7.12 -37.22 15.54
N SER A 204 7.95 -37.82 16.39
CA SER A 204 7.81 -39.22 16.80
C SER A 204 6.48 -39.54 17.51
N ASN A 205 5.83 -38.54 18.09
CA ASN A 205 4.59 -38.67 18.85
C ASN A 205 3.33 -38.39 18.00
N GLY A 206 3.49 -38.18 16.69
CA GLY A 206 2.41 -37.78 15.79
C GLY A 206 2.17 -36.28 15.73
N ASP A 207 2.94 -35.48 16.46
CA ASP A 207 2.92 -34.02 16.36
C ASP A 207 3.32 -33.56 14.96
N ILE A 208 2.75 -32.46 14.48
CA ILE A 208 3.03 -31.85 13.19
C ILE A 208 3.54 -30.44 13.41
N LEU A 209 4.70 -30.13 12.85
CA LEU A 209 5.27 -28.79 12.80
C LEU A 209 5.27 -28.30 11.36
N ASN A 210 4.39 -27.35 11.07
CA ASN A 210 4.38 -26.63 9.79
C ASN A 210 5.33 -25.44 9.89
N MET A 211 6.20 -25.27 8.91
CA MET A 211 7.24 -24.24 8.89
C MET A 211 7.26 -23.55 7.53
N THR A 212 7.28 -22.23 7.52
CA THR A 212 7.53 -21.42 6.33
C THR A 212 8.80 -20.61 6.57
N PHE A 213 9.89 -21.03 5.94
CA PHE A 213 11.16 -20.32 5.94
C PHE A 213 11.12 -19.22 4.89
N ASN A 214 11.39 -17.98 5.26
CA ASN A 214 11.71 -16.91 4.33
C ASN A 214 13.23 -16.72 4.34
N ASN A 215 13.91 -17.31 3.36
CA ASN A 215 15.36 -17.28 3.27
C ASN A 215 15.89 -15.90 2.84
N THR A 216 15.04 -15.04 2.27
CA THR A 216 15.36 -13.65 1.95
C THR A 216 15.54 -12.84 3.23
N ASP A 217 14.55 -12.91 4.12
CA ASP A 217 14.53 -12.11 5.36
C ASP A 217 15.21 -12.82 6.54
N GLY A 218 15.57 -14.09 6.38
CA GLY A 218 16.05 -14.93 7.47
C GLY A 218 15.00 -15.08 8.57
N THR A 219 13.72 -15.21 8.20
CA THR A 219 12.62 -15.41 9.15
C THR A 219 11.98 -16.78 8.96
N LEU A 220 11.32 -17.26 10.01
CA LEU A 220 10.59 -18.51 10.01
C LEU A 220 9.26 -18.30 10.73
N GLN A 221 8.17 -18.67 10.07
CA GLN A 221 6.85 -18.81 10.70
C GLN A 221 6.57 -20.29 10.93
N ALA A 222 6.24 -20.67 12.15
CA ALA A 222 5.94 -22.06 12.49
C ALA A 222 4.59 -22.22 13.21
N PHE A 223 3.94 -23.37 12.99
CA PHE A 223 2.69 -23.76 13.65
C PHE A 223 2.84 -25.19 14.17
N LEU A 224 2.82 -25.36 15.49
CA LEU A 224 2.83 -26.68 16.14
C LEU A 224 1.39 -27.16 16.31
N ASN A 225 1.04 -28.28 15.70
CA ASN A 225 -0.28 -28.91 15.75
C ASN A 225 -1.44 -27.96 15.36
N GLY A 226 -1.17 -26.99 14.47
CA GLY A 226 -2.15 -25.98 14.06
C GLY A 226 -2.51 -24.95 15.15
N GLY A 227 -1.70 -24.84 16.21
CA GLY A 227 -1.85 -23.84 17.26
C GLY A 227 -1.42 -22.43 16.82
N ASP A 228 -1.05 -21.58 17.78
CA ASP A 228 -0.64 -20.20 17.52
C ASP A 228 0.63 -20.13 16.65
N GLN A 229 0.72 -19.06 15.85
CA GLN A 229 1.89 -18.75 15.04
C GLN A 229 3.10 -18.46 15.92
N ILE A 230 4.24 -19.05 15.55
CA ILE A 230 5.54 -18.84 16.18
C ILE A 230 6.46 -18.16 15.16
N ASP A 231 6.73 -16.87 15.35
CA ASP A 231 7.67 -16.11 14.53
C ASP A 231 9.08 -16.19 15.09
N LEU A 232 10.03 -16.62 14.27
CA LEU A 232 11.42 -16.81 14.64
C LEU A 232 12.35 -16.09 13.65
N VAL A 233 13.51 -15.65 14.15
CA VAL A 233 14.53 -14.98 13.34
C VAL A 233 15.79 -15.82 13.31
N ALA A 234 16.38 -15.96 12.13
CA ALA A 234 17.61 -16.69 11.88
C ALA A 234 18.75 -16.19 12.75
N GLN A 235 19.58 -17.11 13.20
CA GLN A 235 20.76 -16.87 14.01
C GLN A 235 21.97 -17.51 13.34
N LYS A 236 23.16 -17.01 13.65
CA LYS A 236 24.40 -17.58 13.13
C LYS A 236 24.66 -18.95 13.77
N ALA A 237 24.45 -20.03 13.01
CA ALA A 237 24.77 -21.39 13.43
C ALA A 237 26.16 -21.82 12.94
N ALA A 238 26.85 -22.68 13.70
CA ALA A 238 28.09 -23.32 13.25
C ALA A 238 27.84 -24.45 12.23
N SER A 239 26.63 -25.04 12.24
CA SER A 239 26.17 -26.06 11.31
C SER A 239 24.64 -26.12 11.37
N GLY A 240 24.00 -26.32 10.22
CA GLY A 240 22.54 -26.45 10.13
C GLY A 240 21.81 -25.10 10.25
N ILE A 241 20.53 -25.17 10.61
CA ILE A 241 19.67 -24.00 10.81
C ILE A 241 19.52 -23.69 12.29
N TRP A 242 19.37 -22.40 12.58
CA TRP A 242 19.03 -21.91 13.91
C TRP A 242 18.15 -20.68 13.77
N TYR A 243 16.95 -20.77 14.33
CA TYR A 243 15.99 -19.67 14.39
C TYR A 243 15.50 -19.52 15.84
N LYS A 244 15.32 -18.30 16.32
CA LYS A 244 14.80 -18.08 17.68
C LYS A 244 13.98 -16.81 17.83
N ASN A 245 13.20 -16.75 18.90
CA ASN A 245 12.69 -15.53 19.52
C ASN A 245 12.93 -15.59 21.04
N ASP A 246 12.21 -14.82 21.84
CA ASP A 246 12.39 -14.76 23.30
C ASP A 246 11.95 -16.04 24.02
N TYR A 247 11.00 -16.79 23.45
CA TYR A 247 10.38 -17.96 24.08
C TYR A 247 10.70 -19.27 23.37
N TYR A 248 11.00 -19.23 22.08
CA TYR A 248 11.15 -20.41 21.24
C TYR A 248 12.49 -20.42 20.53
N GLU A 249 13.03 -21.63 20.35
CA GLU A 249 14.23 -21.88 19.57
C GLU A 249 14.02 -23.11 18.69
N LEU A 250 14.19 -22.93 17.38
CA LEU A 250 14.25 -24.02 16.40
C LEU A 250 15.71 -24.26 16.01
N ARG A 251 16.14 -25.52 16.16
CA ARG A 251 17.40 -26.06 15.62
C ARG A 251 17.10 -27.13 14.59
N GLY A 252 17.97 -27.29 13.59
CA GLY A 252 17.83 -28.38 12.64
C GLY A 252 19.05 -28.61 11.76
N LYS A 253 19.12 -29.79 11.15
CA LYS A 253 20.14 -30.16 10.17
C LYS A 253 19.60 -31.22 9.22
N GLY A 254 19.61 -30.94 7.92
CA GLY A 254 18.91 -31.78 6.94
C GLY A 254 17.42 -31.78 7.24
N ASP A 255 16.84 -32.98 7.36
CA ASP A 255 15.41 -33.17 7.60
C ASP A 255 15.04 -33.35 9.09
N SER A 256 16.01 -33.15 10.00
CA SER A 256 15.79 -33.23 11.45
C SER A 256 15.64 -31.84 12.07
N TYR A 257 14.62 -31.68 12.91
CA TYR A 257 14.23 -30.44 13.56
C TYR A 257 13.94 -30.68 15.04
N GLU A 258 14.30 -29.69 15.85
CA GLU A 258 13.97 -29.63 17.27
C GLU A 258 13.48 -28.22 17.61
N LEU A 259 12.24 -28.11 18.07
CA LEU A 259 11.65 -26.88 18.59
C LEU A 259 11.61 -26.97 20.11
N THR A 260 12.17 -25.98 20.77
CA THR A 260 12.07 -25.82 22.22
C THR A 260 11.27 -24.57 22.56
N LYS A 261 10.56 -24.61 23.68
CA LYS A 261 9.88 -23.48 24.31
C LYS A 261 10.41 -23.33 25.73
N ASP A 262 10.93 -22.16 26.08
CA ASP A 262 11.55 -21.88 27.38
C ASP A 262 12.61 -22.94 27.76
N GLY A 263 13.38 -23.39 26.76
CA GLY A 263 14.42 -24.42 26.90
C GLY A 263 13.91 -25.86 27.01
N LYS A 264 12.59 -26.12 26.93
CA LYS A 264 12.02 -27.47 26.94
C LYS A 264 11.60 -27.89 25.53
N THR A 265 11.99 -29.09 25.10
CA THR A 265 11.58 -29.64 23.80
C THR A 265 10.07 -29.80 23.72
N VAL A 266 9.47 -29.17 22.71
CA VAL A 266 8.03 -29.27 22.39
C VAL A 266 7.77 -29.96 21.06
N PHE A 267 8.80 -30.13 20.21
CA PHE A 267 8.74 -30.93 19.00
C PHE A 267 10.12 -31.47 18.64
N LYS A 268 10.19 -32.70 18.11
CA LYS A 268 11.41 -33.30 17.57
C LYS A 268 11.11 -34.40 16.54
N ASN A 269 11.90 -34.48 15.47
CA ASN A 269 11.87 -35.58 14.50
C ASN A 269 13.27 -36.10 14.10
#